data_AF-A0A920J0L9-F1
#
_entry.id   AF-A0A920J0L9-F1
#
_cell.length_a   1.000
_cell.length_b   1.000
_cell.length_c   1.000
_cell.angle_alpha   90.00
_cell.angle_beta   90.00
_cell.angle_gamma   90.00
#
_symmetry.space_group_name_H-M   'P 1'
#
loop_
_entity.id
_entity.type
_entity.pdbx_description
1 polymer ?
#
loop_
_entity_poly.entity_id
_entity_poly.type
_entity_poly.pdbx_seq_one_letter_code
_entity_poly.pdbx_strand_id
1 'polypeptide(L)'
;MNREVKLYNEVSNYCSELITKKYSTSFSLGINTLHKSIHKYIYNIYGFVRFADEIVDTFHDLDKKKVLDEFEKEPFSLLKINFPPILCFIPSRW
;
A
#
# COMPACT_ATOMS: atom_id res chain seq x y z
N MET A 1 -10.42 19.84 1.77
CA MET A 1 -9.30 18.89 1.61
C MET A 1 -8.42 19.39 0.47
N ASN A 2 -7.11 19.58 0.71
CA ASN A 2 -6.18 20.12 -0.30
C ASN A 2 -6.18 19.24 -1.56
N ARG A 3 -6.06 19.87 -2.73
CA ARG A 3 -6.05 19.19 -4.04
C ARG A 3 -4.96 18.10 -4.11
N GLU A 4 -3.81 18.38 -3.51
CA GLU A 4 -2.67 17.46 -3.44
C GLU A 4 -3.00 16.19 -2.66
N VAL A 5 -3.68 16.32 -1.52
CA VAL A 5 -4.11 15.19 -0.69
C VAL A 5 -5.10 14.31 -1.44
N LYS A 6 -6.02 14.91 -2.18
CA LYS A 6 -6.99 14.17 -2.99
C LYS A 6 -6.28 13.40 -4.11
N LEU A 7 -5.35 14.04 -4.81
CA LEU A 7 -4.56 13.41 -5.87
C LEU A 7 -3.71 12.25 -5.32
N TYR A 8 -3.02 12.47 -4.20
CA TYR A 8 -2.24 11.43 -3.52
C TYR A 8 -3.10 10.22 -3.18
N ASN A 9 -4.29 10.45 -2.60
CA ASN A 9 -5.22 9.38 -2.26
C ASN A 9 -5.68 8.62 -3.51
N GLU A 10 -6.07 9.32 -4.58
CA GLU A 10 -6.50 8.70 -5.83
C GLU A 10 -5.40 7.82 -6.44
N VAL A 11 -4.18 8.34 -6.55
CA VAL A 11 -3.02 7.61 -7.08
C VAL A 11 -2.70 6.39 -6.22
N SER A 12 -2.67 6.57 -4.90
CA SER A 12 -2.45 5.49 -3.92
C SER A 12 -3.44 4.33 -4.13
N ASN A 13 -4.73 4.63 -4.16
CA ASN A 13 -5.76 3.60 -4.34
C ASN A 13 -5.60 2.88 -5.68
N TYR A 14 -5.31 3.63 -6.75
CA TYR A 14 -5.08 3.07 -8.07
C TYR A 14 -3.86 2.12 -8.10
N CYS A 15 -2.75 2.51 -7.48
CA CYS A 15 -1.57 1.67 -7.34
C CYS A 15 -1.89 0.37 -6.58
N SER A 16 -2.63 0.46 -5.48
CA SER A 16 -3.03 -0.70 -4.67
C SER A 16 -3.85 -1.71 -5.46
N GLU A 17 -4.82 -1.20 -6.21
CA GLU A 17 -5.67 -2.01 -7.08
C GLU A 17 -4.86 -2.65 -8.21
N LEU A 18 -3.96 -1.88 -8.83
CA LEU A 18 -3.08 -2.37 -9.89
C LEU A 18 -2.15 -3.49 -9.38
N ILE A 19 -1.49 -3.28 -8.25
CA ILE A 19 -0.61 -4.27 -7.61
C ILE A 19 -1.40 -5.55 -7.33
N THR A 20 -2.56 -5.44 -6.69
CA THR A 20 -3.38 -6.62 -6.36
C THR A 20 -3.76 -7.42 -7.61
N LYS A 21 -4.19 -6.74 -8.67
CA LYS A 21 -4.55 -7.38 -9.95
C LYS A 21 -3.37 -8.01 -10.66
N LYS A 22 -2.16 -7.47 -10.51
CA LYS A 22 -0.94 -7.97 -11.15
C LYS A 22 -0.35 -9.17 -10.41
N TYR A 23 -0.32 -9.11 -9.08
CA TYR A 23 0.28 -10.17 -8.25
C TYR A 23 -0.67 -11.32 -7.94
N SER A 24 -2.00 -11.12 -8.00
CA SER A 24 -2.94 -12.22 -7.76
C SER A 24 -4.27 -12.08 -8.50
N THR A 25 -4.40 -12.83 -9.60
CA THR A 25 -5.64 -12.95 -10.38
C THR A 25 -6.75 -13.66 -9.59
N SER A 26 -6.42 -14.73 -8.87
CA SER A 26 -7.37 -15.48 -8.03
C SER A 26 -7.90 -14.64 -6.87
N PHE A 27 -7.02 -13.90 -6.17
CA PHE A 27 -7.46 -13.03 -5.08
C PHE A 27 -8.30 -11.87 -5.59
N SER A 28 -7.93 -11.28 -6.74
CA SER A 28 -8.73 -10.24 -7.39
C SER A 28 -10.12 -10.73 -7.79
N LEU A 29 -10.24 -11.98 -8.24
CA LEU A 29 -11.53 -12.60 -8.52
C LEU A 29 -12.34 -12.79 -7.23
N GLY A 30 -11.70 -13.20 -6.14
CA GLY A 30 -12.32 -13.30 -4.82
C GLY A 30 -12.88 -11.95 -4.33
N ILE A 31 -12.14 -10.86 -4.50
CA ILE A 31 -12.61 -9.50 -4.15
C ILE A 31 -13.86 -9.14 -4.94
N ASN A 32 -13.95 -9.49 -6.23
CA ASN A 32 -15.11 -9.19 -7.06
C ASN A 32 -16.41 -9.85 -6.57
N THR A 33 -16.33 -10.90 -5.74
CA THR A 33 -17.51 -11.52 -5.12
C THR A 33 -18.07 -10.72 -3.94
N LEU A 34 -17.31 -9.77 -3.42
CA LEU A 34 -17.68 -8.94 -2.28
C LEU A 34 -18.39 -7.65 -2.72
N HIS A 35 -19.01 -6.95 -1.77
CA HIS A 35 -19.68 -5.68 -2.06
C HIS A 35 -18.70 -4.59 -2.52
N LYS A 36 -19.05 -3.83 -3.56
CA LYS A 36 -18.16 -2.81 -4.15
C LYS A 36 -17.67 -1.75 -3.16
N SER A 37 -18.43 -1.46 -2.11
CA SER A 37 -18.04 -0.48 -1.09
C SER A 37 -16.78 -0.89 -0.31
N ILE A 38 -16.45 -2.18 -0.27
CA ILE A 38 -15.30 -2.68 0.50
C ILE A 38 -14.06 -2.98 -0.34
N HIS A 39 -14.19 -3.08 -1.66
CA HIS A 39 -13.09 -3.42 -2.58
C HIS A 39 -11.88 -2.51 -2.37
N LYS A 40 -12.13 -1.20 -2.29
CA LYS A 40 -11.09 -0.19 -2.08
C LYS A 40 -10.25 -0.45 -0.83
N TYR A 41 -10.88 -0.78 0.29
CA TYR A 41 -10.15 -1.05 1.54
C TYR A 41 -9.34 -2.34 1.44
N ILE A 42 -9.88 -3.37 0.78
CA ILE A 42 -9.18 -4.64 0.60
C ILE A 42 -7.95 -4.47 -0.30
N TYR A 43 -8.09 -3.76 -1.42
CA TYR A 43 -6.96 -3.45 -2.31
C TYR A 43 -5.86 -2.69 -1.57
N ASN A 44 -6.23 -1.70 -0.76
CA ASN A 44 -5.27 -0.93 0.03
C ASN A 44 -4.52 -1.77 1.07
N ILE A 45 -5.21 -2.69 1.75
CA ILE A 45 -4.55 -3.58 2.72
C ILE A 45 -3.62 -4.55 1.99
N TYR A 46 -4.10 -5.17 0.90
CA TYR A 46 -3.32 -6.14 0.16
C TYR A 46 -2.04 -5.53 -0.40
N GLY A 47 -2.14 -4.40 -1.11
CA GLY A 47 -0.94 -3.80 -1.69
C GLY A 47 0.03 -3.26 -0.63
N PHE A 48 -0.43 -2.94 0.59
CA PHE A 48 0.45 -2.48 1.68
C PHE A 48 1.31 -3.64 2.19
N VAL A 49 0.65 -4.77 2.49
CA VAL A 49 1.34 -5.99 2.90
C VAL A 49 2.23 -6.50 1.77
N ARG A 50 1.76 -6.45 0.52
CA ARG A 50 2.58 -6.88 -0.62
C ARG A 50 3.81 -6.01 -0.79
N PHE A 51 3.71 -4.71 -0.57
CA PHE A 51 4.87 -3.83 -0.63
C PHE A 51 5.89 -4.13 0.48
N ALA A 52 5.42 -4.44 1.70
CA ALA A 52 6.30 -4.89 2.78
C ALA A 52 7.03 -6.20 2.42
N ASP A 53 6.31 -7.15 1.82
CA ASP A 53 6.86 -8.42 1.34
C ASP A 53 7.95 -8.19 0.28
N GLU A 54 7.70 -7.34 -0.71
CA GLU A 54 8.68 -6.97 -1.74
C GLU A 54 9.90 -6.25 -1.16
N ILE A 55 9.75 -5.42 -0.11
CA ILE A 55 10.89 -4.82 0.60
C ILE A 55 11.78 -5.91 1.19
N VAL A 56 11.18 -6.90 1.85
CA VAL A 56 11.91 -8.01 2.49
C VAL A 56 12.58 -8.89 1.44
N ASP A 57 11.92 -9.11 0.30
CA ASP A 57 12.41 -9.95 -0.79
C ASP A 57 13.46 -9.26 -1.66
N THR A 58 13.39 -7.94 -1.83
CA THR A 58 14.26 -7.20 -2.78
C THR A 58 15.54 -6.66 -2.12
N PHE A 59 15.46 -6.21 -0.86
CA PHE A 59 16.59 -5.54 -0.21
C PHE A 59 17.39 -6.52 0.66
N HIS A 60 18.32 -7.24 0.04
CA HIS A 60 19.20 -8.18 0.76
C HIS A 60 20.34 -7.49 1.52
N ASP A 61 20.78 -6.32 1.08
CA ASP A 61 21.93 -5.58 1.64
C ASP A 61 21.55 -4.54 2.70
N LEU A 62 20.25 -4.37 2.96
CA LEU A 62 19.75 -3.43 3.96
C LEU A 62 19.41 -4.14 5.27
N ASP A 63 19.49 -3.39 6.39
CA ASP A 63 18.94 -3.84 7.67
C ASP A 63 17.41 -3.88 7.60
N LYS A 64 16.89 -5.04 7.16
CA LYS A 64 15.45 -5.29 6.96
C LYS A 64 14.62 -4.92 8.18
N LYS A 65 15.14 -5.14 9.38
CA LYS A 65 14.44 -4.80 10.62
C LYS A 65 14.26 -3.30 10.74
N LYS A 66 15.31 -2.53 10.48
CA LYS A 66 15.23 -1.06 10.50
C LYS A 66 14.27 -0.53 9.43
N VAL A 67 14.30 -1.08 8.22
CA VAL A 67 13.41 -0.66 7.13
C VAL A 67 11.95 -0.97 7.46
N LEU A 68 11.66 -2.16 8.00
CA LEU A 68 10.32 -2.54 8.43
C LEU A 68 9.84 -1.71 9.63
N ASP A 69 10.70 -1.44 10.61
CA ASP A 69 10.37 -0.61 11.77
C ASP A 69 10.02 0.84 11.37
N GLU A 70 10.67 1.37 10.32
CA GLU A 70 10.33 2.68 9.74
C GLU A 70 9.04 2.62 8.93
N PHE A 71 8.87 1.58 8.10
CA PHE A 71 7.67 1.33 7.30
C PHE A 71 6.41 1.13 8.15
N GLU A 72 6.50 0.51 9.32
CA GLU A 72 5.38 0.31 10.24
C GLU A 72 4.95 1.61 10.93
N LYS A 73 5.89 2.52 11.23
CA LYS A 73 5.61 3.77 11.96
C LYS A 73 4.88 4.83 11.12
N GLU A 74 5.08 4.84 9.81
CA GLU A 74 4.45 5.82 8.91
C GLU A 74 2.92 5.70 8.85
N PRO A 75 2.32 4.51 8.63
CA PRO A 75 0.87 4.32 8.63
C PRO A 75 0.18 4.80 9.91
N PHE A 76 0.75 4.53 11.09
CA PHE A 76 0.18 4.98 12.36
C PHE A 76 0.15 6.50 12.50
N SER A 77 1.12 7.19 11.89
CA SER A 77 1.18 8.64 11.85
C SER A 77 0.15 9.21 10.86
N LEU A 78 -0.09 8.52 9.74
CA LEU A 78 -0.99 8.90 8.66
C LEU A 78 -2.47 8.54 8.88
N LEU A 79 -2.76 7.52 9.70
CA LEU A 79 -4.12 7.13 10.11
C LEU A 79 -4.86 8.28 10.81
N LYS A 80 -4.15 9.16 11.52
CA LYS A 80 -4.73 10.37 12.13
C LYS A 80 -5.25 11.39 11.10
N ILE A 81 -4.88 11.25 9.83
CA ILE A 81 -5.18 12.19 8.75
C ILE A 81 -5.99 11.51 7.62
N ASN A 82 -6.46 10.27 7.83
CA ASN A 82 -7.32 9.53 6.89
C ASN A 82 -6.68 9.22 5.51
N PHE A 83 -5.36 8.97 5.50
CA PHE A 83 -4.58 8.64 4.31
C PHE A 83 -4.47 7.12 4.09
N PRO A 84 -4.52 6.63 2.83
CA PRO A 84 -4.23 5.24 2.51
C PRO A 84 -2.72 4.95 2.69
N PRO A 85 -2.35 3.83 3.32
CA PRO A 85 -0.97 3.56 3.75
C PRO A 85 0.00 3.14 2.63
N ILE A 86 -0.45 3.12 1.37
CA ILE A 86 0.21 2.37 0.30
C ILE A 86 1.35 3.09 -0.42
N LEU A 87 1.39 4.42 -0.34
CA LEU A 87 2.25 5.24 -1.20
C LEU A 87 3.17 6.15 -0.40
N CYS A 88 3.73 5.65 0.69
CA CYS A 88 4.89 6.27 1.33
C CYS A 88 6.06 5.31 1.22
N PHE A 89 6.70 5.30 0.05
CA PHE A 89 8.09 4.89 -0.15
C PHE A 89 8.46 5.24 -1.60
N ILE A 90 8.61 6.55 -1.88
CA ILE A 90 9.44 6.94 -3.02
C ILE A 90 10.88 6.68 -2.56
N PRO A 91 11.69 5.91 -3.33
CA PRO A 91 13.10 5.70 -3.03
C PRO A 91 13.87 7.00 -3.32
N SER A 92 13.68 8.00 -2.47
CA SER A 92 14.48 9.23 -2.46
C SER A 92 15.49 9.23 -1.31
N ARG A 93 15.71 8.07 -0.68
CA ARG A 93 16.61 7.95 0.46
C ARG A 93 17.27 6.56 0.58
N TRP A 94 17.58 5.97 -0.57
CA TRP A 94 18.55 4.88 -0.73
C TRP A 94 19.46 5.25 -1.89
#